data_AF-U5WWX8-F1
#
_entry.id   AF-U5WWX8-F1
#
_cell.length_a   1.000
_cell.length_b   1.000
_cell.length_c   1.000
_cell.angle_alpha   90.00
_cell.angle_beta   90.00
_cell.angle_gamma   90.00
#
_symmetry.space_group_name_H-M   'P 1'
#
loop_
_entity.id
_entity.type
_entity.pdbx_description
1 polymer ?
#
loop_
_entity_poly.entity_id
_entity_poly.type
_entity_poly.pdbx_seq_one_letter_code
_entity_poly.pdbx_strand_id
1 'polypeptide(L)'
;MAVNERRVREQAARRRLIISTARQLAEAEGWDAVTTRRLSDAIEYSQPVLYKHFSGMDHLAEAVAIDGFGELAEVLSAARRGRRAPKAALKRIANAYIDFADSNPALYDAMFIRATTLRFADADTPPELSNAFRELRQAVAEFADRQDVDTLAEVLWAALHGLVTLNRGGRLRPGHHAARVELLINQFTQSAQTRRRSPGLLIPSDATPPGRQDSVARTHTVT
;
A
#
# COMPACT_ATOMS: atom_id res chain seq x y z
N MET A 1 33.37 -16.99 -20.88
CA MET A 1 32.64 -16.74 -19.62
C MET A 1 32.95 -15.36 -19.04
N ALA A 2 34.19 -15.05 -18.64
CA ALA A 2 34.54 -13.78 -17.97
C ALA A 2 34.23 -12.47 -18.75
N VAL A 3 34.40 -12.46 -20.08
CA VAL A 3 34.11 -11.27 -20.92
C VAL A 3 32.60 -10.97 -21.00
N ASN A 4 31.77 -12.02 -21.06
CA ASN A 4 30.32 -11.88 -21.10
C ASN A 4 29.77 -11.35 -19.77
N GLU A 5 30.26 -11.89 -18.65
CA GLU A 5 29.89 -11.43 -17.31
C GLU A 5 30.30 -9.97 -17.07
N ARG A 6 31.50 -9.57 -17.52
CA ARG A 6 31.95 -8.17 -17.42
C ARG A 6 31.01 -7.24 -18.17
N ARG A 7 30.65 -7.56 -19.41
CA ARG A 7 29.73 -6.77 -20.23
C ARG A 7 28.34 -6.68 -19.61
N VAL A 8 27.80 -7.77 -19.05
CA VAL A 8 26.52 -7.77 -18.33
C VAL A 8 26.58 -6.87 -17.10
N ARG A 9 27.66 -6.94 -16.31
CA ARG A 9 27.85 -6.06 -15.14
C ARG A 9 27.95 -4.59 -15.53
N GLU A 10 28.70 -4.26 -16.58
CA GLU A 10 28.82 -2.89 -17.10
C GLU A 10 27.46 -2.37 -17.61
N GLN A 11 26.69 -3.21 -18.31
CA GLN A 11 25.35 -2.86 -18.77
C GLN A 11 24.38 -2.62 -17.60
N ALA A 12 24.41 -3.46 -16.57
CA ALA A 12 23.59 -3.30 -15.37
C ALA A 12 23.99 -2.05 -14.56
N ALA A 13 25.29 -1.78 -14.43
CA ALA A 13 25.80 -0.58 -13.77
C ALA A 13 25.35 0.70 -14.51
N ARG A 14 25.42 0.70 -15.84
CA ARG A 14 24.93 1.83 -16.65
C ARG A 14 23.42 2.01 -16.50
N ARG A 15 22.65 0.93 -16.53
CA ARG A 15 21.19 1.01 -16.32
C ARG A 15 20.85 1.64 -14.97
N ARG A 16 21.54 1.24 -13.89
CA ARG A 16 21.37 1.83 -12.56
C ARG A 16 21.73 3.32 -12.52
N LEU A 17 22.84 3.71 -13.17
CA LEU A 17 23.25 5.11 -13.24
C LEU A 17 22.19 5.99 -13.94
N ILE A 18 21.59 5.49 -15.03
CA ILE A 18 20.52 6.22 -15.74
C ILE A 18 19.31 6.42 -14.82
N ILE A 19 18.89 5.38 -14.10
CA ILE A 19 17.73 5.43 -13.19
C ILE A 19 17.98 6.38 -12.03
N SER A 20 19.12 6.26 -11.36
CA SER A 20 19.45 7.13 -10.23
C SER A 20 19.56 8.60 -10.64
N THR A 21 20.15 8.87 -11.81
CA THR A 21 20.25 10.24 -12.35
C THR A 21 18.88 10.80 -12.72
N ALA A 22 17.99 9.99 -13.31
CA ALA A 22 16.62 10.39 -13.62
C ALA A 22 15.84 10.75 -12.36
N ARG A 23 15.93 9.93 -11.30
CA ARG A 23 15.33 10.24 -10.00
C ARG A 23 15.90 11.54 -9.42
N GLN A 24 17.22 11.71 -9.41
CA GLN A 24 17.85 12.93 -8.88
C GLN A 24 17.36 14.19 -9.60
N LEU A 25 17.29 14.14 -10.93
CA LEU A 25 16.80 15.25 -11.74
C LEU A 25 15.30 15.51 -11.47
N ALA A 26 14.49 14.45 -11.34
CA ALA A 26 13.07 14.57 -11.02
C ALA A 26 12.83 15.17 -9.64
N GLU A 27 13.58 14.78 -8.62
CA GLU A 27 13.45 15.33 -7.26
C GLU A 27 13.93 16.78 -7.18
N ALA A 28 14.94 17.16 -7.97
CA ALA A 28 15.48 18.51 -7.97
C ALA A 28 14.61 19.51 -8.77
N GLU A 29 14.09 19.09 -9.92
CA GLU A 29 13.51 19.99 -10.92
C GLU A 29 12.15 19.54 -11.46
N GLY A 30 11.63 18.41 -11.00
CA GLY A 30 10.38 17.81 -11.48
C GLY A 30 10.57 16.92 -12.71
N TRP A 31 9.55 16.10 -12.99
CA TRP A 31 9.58 15.12 -14.08
C TRP A 31 9.69 15.73 -15.48
N ASP A 32 9.21 16.96 -15.68
CA ASP A 32 9.30 17.65 -16.98
C ASP A 32 10.76 17.99 -17.35
N ALA A 33 11.65 18.09 -16.36
CA ALA A 33 13.08 18.29 -16.59
C ALA A 33 13.78 16.99 -17.06
N VAL A 34 13.19 15.82 -16.81
CA VAL A 34 13.76 14.51 -17.15
C VAL A 34 13.60 14.24 -18.64
N THR A 35 14.52 14.79 -19.42
CA THR A 35 14.57 14.63 -20.88
C THR A 35 15.78 13.81 -21.29
N THR A 36 15.70 13.12 -22.43
CA THR A 36 16.82 12.36 -22.99
C THR A 36 18.08 13.21 -23.12
N ARG A 37 17.94 14.49 -23.49
CA ARG A 37 19.05 15.44 -23.60
C ARG A 37 19.67 15.75 -22.23
N ARG A 38 18.87 16.12 -21.24
CA ARG A 38 19.42 16.43 -19.90
C ARG A 38 20.05 15.20 -19.26
N LEU A 39 19.45 14.03 -19.44
CA LEU A 39 20.04 12.78 -18.99
C LEU A 39 21.36 12.47 -19.69
N SER A 40 21.43 12.62 -21.02
CA SER A 40 22.67 12.39 -21.76
C SER A 40 23.80 13.30 -21.30
N ASP A 41 23.48 14.57 -21.06
CA ASP A 41 24.44 15.58 -20.61
C ASP A 41 24.89 15.27 -19.18
N ALA A 42 23.98 14.85 -18.28
CA ALA A 42 24.29 14.58 -16.88
C ALA A 42 25.13 13.31 -16.64
N ILE A 43 24.97 12.28 -17.49
CA ILE A 43 25.71 11.00 -17.33
C ILE A 43 26.85 10.83 -18.36
N GLU A 44 27.08 11.85 -19.19
CA GLU A 44 28.09 11.86 -20.26
C GLU A 44 27.96 10.69 -21.26
N TYR A 45 26.72 10.24 -21.52
CA TYR A 45 26.43 9.23 -22.54
C TYR A 45 25.54 9.80 -23.64
N SER A 46 25.79 9.42 -24.88
CA SER A 46 24.95 9.86 -25.99
C SER A 46 23.50 9.35 -25.88
N GLN A 47 22.55 10.10 -26.43
CA GLN A 47 21.14 9.70 -26.43
C GLN A 47 20.89 8.29 -27.02
N PRO A 48 21.57 7.85 -28.10
CA PRO A 48 21.45 6.46 -28.58
C PRO A 48 21.83 5.39 -27.56
N VAL A 49 22.68 5.71 -26.57
CA VAL A 49 22.97 4.78 -25.46
C VAL A 49 21.78 4.65 -24.53
N LEU A 50 21.09 5.75 -24.21
CA LEU A 50 19.88 5.73 -23.38
C LEU A 50 18.78 4.86 -24.01
N TYR A 51 18.55 5.01 -25.32
CA TYR A 51 17.55 4.22 -26.06
C TYR A 51 17.87 2.71 -26.12
N LYS A 52 19.12 2.31 -25.90
CA LYS A 52 19.47 0.88 -25.76
C LYS A 52 19.04 0.28 -24.42
N HIS A 53 18.80 1.12 -23.41
CA HIS A 53 18.39 0.69 -22.07
C HIS A 53 16.89 0.86 -21.83
N PHE A 54 16.27 1.89 -22.42
CA PHE A 54 14.86 2.21 -22.23
C PHE A 54 14.23 2.60 -23.57
N SER A 55 13.08 2.00 -23.89
CA SER A 55 12.29 2.31 -25.10
C SER A 55 11.61 3.68 -25.05
N GLY A 56 11.67 4.38 -23.92
CA GLY A 56 11.13 5.72 -23.74
C GLY A 56 11.32 6.22 -22.31
N MET A 57 11.00 7.50 -22.07
CA MET A 57 11.09 8.10 -20.73
C MET A 57 10.03 7.54 -19.77
N ASP A 58 8.90 7.06 -20.27
CA ASP A 58 7.90 6.39 -19.42
C ASP A 58 8.42 5.06 -18.87
N HIS A 59 9.11 4.26 -19.68
CA HIS A 59 9.78 3.04 -19.19
C HIS A 59 10.95 3.33 -18.24
N LEU A 60 11.59 4.48 -18.37
CA LEU A 60 12.56 4.94 -17.39
C LEU A 60 11.87 5.33 -16.07
N ALA A 61 10.74 6.04 -16.13
CA ALA A 61 9.95 6.38 -14.95
C ALA A 61 9.40 5.12 -14.26
N GLU A 62 8.97 4.10 -15.01
CA GLU A 62 8.57 2.79 -14.47
C GLU A 62 9.74 2.10 -13.76
N ALA A 63 10.95 2.16 -14.32
CA ALA A 63 12.12 1.61 -13.67
C ALA A 63 12.47 2.35 -12.36
N VAL A 64 12.32 3.69 -12.35
CA VAL A 64 12.42 4.49 -11.12
C VAL A 64 11.35 4.09 -10.11
N ALA A 65 10.11 3.85 -10.57
CA ALA A 65 9.01 3.40 -9.72
C ALA A 65 9.29 2.03 -9.09
N ILE A 66 9.79 1.05 -9.86
CA ILE A 66 10.16 -0.28 -9.36
C ILE A 66 11.21 -0.17 -8.25
N ASP A 67 12.29 0.60 -8.47
CA ASP A 67 13.31 0.84 -7.43
C ASP A 67 12.67 1.50 -6.18
N GLY A 68 11.74 2.45 -6.38
CA GLY A 68 10.99 3.09 -5.29
C GLY A 68 10.11 2.13 -4.49
N PHE A 69 9.45 1.17 -5.13
CA PHE A 69 8.71 0.12 -4.42
C PHE A 69 9.64 -0.78 -3.61
N GLY A 70 10.85 -1.05 -4.11
CA GLY A 70 11.88 -1.77 -3.36
C GLY A 70 12.26 -1.03 -2.08
N GLU A 71 12.57 0.25 -2.18
CA GLU A 71 12.90 1.10 -1.02
C GLU A 71 11.73 1.22 -0.03
N LEU A 72 10.50 1.38 -0.54
CA LEU A 72 9.31 1.41 0.30
C LEU A 72 9.16 0.09 1.06
N ALA A 73 9.35 -1.06 0.41
CA ALA A 73 9.29 -2.37 1.07
C ALA A 73 10.31 -2.48 2.21
N GLU A 74 11.54 -2.02 2.01
CA GLU A 74 12.57 -2.01 3.06
C GLU A 74 12.18 -1.14 4.25
N VAL A 75 11.72 0.08 3.99
CA VAL A 75 11.29 1.05 5.02
C VAL A 75 10.10 0.50 5.82
N LEU A 76 9.10 -0.08 5.15
CA LEU A 76 7.96 -0.69 5.82
C LEU A 76 8.36 -1.94 6.62
N SER A 77 9.23 -2.78 6.07
CA SER A 77 9.76 -3.95 6.77
C SER A 77 10.49 -3.55 8.05
N ALA A 78 11.34 -2.53 7.99
CA ALA A 78 12.04 -1.99 9.15
C ALA A 78 11.06 -1.42 10.19
N ALA A 79 10.05 -0.66 9.75
CA ALA A 79 9.03 -0.09 10.64
C ALA A 79 8.20 -1.19 11.35
N ARG A 80 7.91 -2.30 10.66
CA ARG A 80 7.18 -3.44 11.23
C ARG A 80 7.96 -4.16 12.33
N ARG A 81 9.27 -4.35 12.13
CA ARG A 81 10.15 -5.11 13.03
C ARG A 81 10.14 -4.52 14.46
N GLY A 82 10.33 -5.39 15.46
CA GLY A 82 10.43 -5.05 16.88
C GLY A 82 9.40 -5.76 17.76
N ARG A 83 9.64 -5.78 19.09
CA ARG A 83 8.82 -6.50 20.09
C ARG A 83 7.67 -5.66 20.68
N ARG A 84 7.19 -4.66 19.93
CA ARG A 84 6.12 -3.75 20.40
C ARG A 84 4.74 -4.35 20.11
N ALA A 85 3.72 -3.83 20.80
CA ALA A 85 2.33 -4.23 20.57
C ALA A 85 1.92 -4.04 19.09
N PRO A 86 1.05 -4.90 18.54
CA PRO A 86 0.66 -4.89 17.13
C PRO A 86 0.16 -3.52 16.64
N LYS A 87 -0.67 -2.85 17.43
CA LYS A 87 -1.18 -1.50 17.12
C LYS A 87 -0.06 -0.48 16.95
N ALA A 88 0.97 -0.57 17.78
CA ALA A 88 2.13 0.31 17.67
C ALA A 88 3.00 -0.01 16.45
N ALA A 89 3.03 -1.26 15.97
CA ALA A 89 3.69 -1.61 14.71
C ALA A 89 2.93 -1.04 13.51
N LEU A 90 1.60 -1.17 13.48
CA LEU A 90 0.75 -0.59 12.44
C LEU A 90 0.89 0.94 12.36
N LYS A 91 0.96 1.63 13.51
CA LYS A 91 1.23 3.07 13.53
C LYS A 91 2.59 3.43 12.92
N ARG A 92 3.65 2.65 13.19
CA ARG A 92 4.97 2.89 12.61
C ARG A 92 4.97 2.66 11.09
N ILE A 93 4.30 1.61 10.62
CA ILE A 93 4.08 1.35 9.18
C ILE A 93 3.39 2.56 8.53
N ALA A 94 2.30 3.05 9.12
CA ALA A 94 1.55 4.18 8.57
C ALA A 94 2.40 5.45 8.48
N ASN A 95 3.14 5.79 9.54
CA ASN A 95 4.06 6.93 9.51
C ASN A 95 5.16 6.73 8.47
N ALA A 96 5.81 5.56 8.44
CA ALA A 96 6.89 5.27 7.51
C ALA A 96 6.44 5.37 6.04
N TYR A 97 5.20 4.95 5.73
CA TYR A 97 4.61 5.13 4.40
C TYR A 97 4.45 6.61 4.04
N ILE A 98 3.94 7.43 4.96
CA ILE A 98 3.72 8.86 4.71
C ILE A 98 5.04 9.62 4.65
N ASP A 99 5.96 9.37 5.59
CA ASP A 99 7.29 9.97 5.63
C ASP A 99 8.08 9.65 4.35
N PHE A 100 7.96 8.43 3.82
CA PHE A 100 8.56 8.04 2.55
C PHE A 100 8.04 8.90 1.39
N ALA A 101 6.72 9.10 1.32
CA ALA A 101 6.10 9.90 0.27
C ALA A 101 6.43 11.39 0.37
N ASP A 102 6.52 11.93 1.58
CA ASP A 102 6.87 13.33 1.84
C ASP A 102 8.36 13.60 1.55
N SER A 103 9.23 12.61 1.81
CA SER A 103 10.67 12.73 1.60
C SER A 103 11.11 12.48 0.15
N ASN A 104 10.26 11.84 -0.67
CA ASN A 104 10.58 11.47 -2.05
C ASN A 104 9.42 11.83 -2.99
N PRO A 105 9.08 13.13 -3.13
CA PRO A 105 7.88 13.54 -3.83
C PRO A 105 7.86 13.09 -5.29
N ALA A 106 8.96 13.23 -6.03
CA ALA A 106 9.01 12.85 -7.44
C ALA A 106 9.06 11.34 -7.63
N LEU A 107 9.75 10.60 -6.76
CA LEU A 107 9.70 9.13 -6.76
C LEU A 107 8.26 8.63 -6.55
N TYR A 108 7.56 9.19 -5.58
CA TYR A 108 6.18 8.83 -5.28
C TYR A 108 5.25 9.13 -6.48
N ASP A 109 5.51 10.21 -7.22
CA ASP A 109 4.78 10.50 -8.45
C ASP A 109 5.01 9.44 -9.52
N ALA A 110 6.24 8.94 -9.69
CA ALA A 110 6.50 7.81 -10.59
C ALA A 110 5.81 6.53 -10.15
N MET A 111 5.70 6.28 -8.84
CA MET A 111 5.07 5.08 -8.30
C MET A 111 3.55 5.05 -8.48
N PHE A 112 2.87 6.20 -8.35
CA PHE A 112 1.39 6.21 -8.23
C PHE A 112 0.64 7.25 -9.07
N ILE A 113 1.30 8.32 -9.54
CA ILE A 113 0.61 9.45 -10.20
C ILE A 113 0.83 9.46 -11.71
N ARG A 114 2.04 9.14 -12.15
CA ARG A 114 2.38 9.03 -13.57
C ARG A 114 1.68 7.83 -14.19
N ALA A 115 1.36 7.94 -15.48
CA ALA A 115 0.89 6.80 -16.26
C ALA A 115 1.94 5.68 -16.22
N THR A 116 1.48 4.45 -16.01
CA THR A 116 2.34 3.28 -15.87
C THR A 116 1.66 2.06 -16.50
N THR A 117 2.46 1.16 -17.05
CA THR A 117 2.02 -0.15 -17.53
C THR A 117 2.18 -1.24 -16.47
N LEU A 118 2.74 -0.91 -15.30
CA LEU A 118 2.89 -1.83 -14.19
C LEU A 118 1.53 -2.36 -13.75
N ARG A 119 1.41 -3.69 -13.73
CA ARG A 119 0.23 -4.39 -13.20
C ARG A 119 0.43 -4.68 -11.73
N PHE A 120 -0.64 -4.49 -10.97
CA PHE A 120 -0.71 -4.81 -9.54
C PHE A 120 -1.63 -6.02 -9.36
N ALA A 121 -1.33 -6.87 -8.38
CA ALA A 121 -2.10 -8.08 -8.07
C ALA A 121 -2.27 -9.06 -9.26
N ASP A 122 -1.29 -9.08 -10.16
CA ASP A 122 -1.20 -9.97 -11.33
C ASP A 122 0.02 -10.90 -11.21
N ALA A 123 0.03 -12.00 -11.96
CA ALA A 123 1.16 -12.95 -12.01
C ALA A 123 2.47 -12.29 -12.46
N ASP A 124 2.38 -11.28 -13.32
CA ASP A 124 3.54 -10.53 -13.85
C ASP A 124 3.91 -9.30 -12.99
N THR A 125 3.32 -9.15 -11.80
CA THR A 125 3.65 -8.04 -10.88
C THR A 125 5.12 -8.14 -10.47
N PRO A 126 5.94 -7.08 -10.64
CA PRO A 126 7.32 -7.11 -10.19
C PRO A 126 7.41 -7.37 -8.67
N PRO A 127 8.43 -8.12 -8.23
CA PRO A 127 8.53 -8.54 -6.83
C PRO A 127 8.62 -7.36 -5.86
N GLU A 128 9.19 -6.23 -6.27
CA GLU A 128 9.30 -5.00 -5.46
C GLU A 128 7.92 -4.49 -5.01
N LEU A 129 6.96 -4.41 -5.95
CA LEU A 129 5.59 -3.99 -5.67
C LEU A 129 4.91 -4.98 -4.71
N SER A 130 5.03 -6.27 -5.02
CA SER A 130 4.46 -7.35 -4.21
C SER A 130 5.05 -7.39 -2.80
N ASN A 131 6.34 -7.10 -2.65
CA ASN A 131 7.02 -7.06 -1.36
C ASN A 131 6.54 -5.87 -0.53
N ALA A 132 6.40 -4.68 -1.13
CA ALA A 132 5.86 -3.50 -0.44
C ALA A 132 4.43 -3.74 0.07
N PHE A 133 3.57 -4.29 -0.79
CA PHE A 133 2.20 -4.65 -0.41
C PHE A 133 2.15 -5.71 0.70
N ARG A 134 3.05 -6.71 0.64
CA ARG A 134 3.14 -7.74 1.68
C ARG A 134 3.40 -7.16 3.07
N GLU A 135 4.20 -6.11 3.18
CA GLU A 135 4.46 -5.47 4.48
C GLU A 135 3.19 -4.78 5.04
N LEU A 136 2.36 -4.20 4.18
CA LEU A 136 1.03 -3.68 4.57
C LEU A 136 0.09 -4.81 5.01
N ARG A 137 0.02 -5.89 4.23
CA ARG A 137 -0.75 -7.10 4.56
C ARG A 137 -0.35 -7.67 5.92
N GLN A 138 0.95 -7.79 6.18
CA GLN A 138 1.47 -8.30 7.45
C GLN A 138 1.15 -7.36 8.63
N ALA A 139 1.10 -6.04 8.40
CA ALA A 139 0.77 -5.07 9.43
C ALA A 139 -0.69 -5.15 9.89
N VAL A 140 -1.61 -5.59 9.01
CA VAL A 140 -3.04 -5.71 9.32
C VAL A 140 -3.50 -7.12 9.67
N ALA A 141 -2.66 -8.14 9.47
CA ALA A 141 -3.04 -9.55 9.64
C ALA A 141 -3.64 -9.88 11.01
N GLU A 142 -3.12 -9.30 12.09
CA GLU A 142 -3.65 -9.54 13.45
C GLU A 142 -4.99 -8.84 13.73
N PHE A 143 -5.40 -7.93 12.86
CA PHE A 143 -6.65 -7.17 12.98
C PHE A 143 -7.73 -7.62 11.99
N ALA A 144 -7.39 -8.52 11.05
CA ALA A 144 -8.30 -8.96 10.00
C ALA A 144 -9.53 -9.71 10.56
N ASP A 145 -9.40 -10.43 11.68
CA ASP A 145 -10.48 -11.25 12.25
C ASP A 145 -11.11 -12.18 11.20
N ARG A 146 -12.36 -11.91 10.77
CA ARG A 146 -13.08 -12.67 9.72
C ARG A 146 -13.00 -12.03 8.34
N GLN A 147 -12.37 -10.86 8.22
CA GLN A 147 -12.20 -10.17 6.96
C GLN A 147 -11.09 -10.83 6.15
N ASP A 148 -11.20 -10.74 4.82
CA ASP A 148 -10.08 -11.04 3.96
C ASP A 148 -8.94 -10.04 4.20
N VAL A 149 -7.74 -10.57 4.47
CA VAL A 149 -6.60 -9.75 4.89
C VAL A 149 -6.01 -8.94 3.73
N ASP A 150 -6.11 -9.44 2.48
CA ASP A 150 -5.69 -8.67 1.30
C ASP A 150 -6.60 -7.46 1.11
N THR A 151 -7.92 -7.69 1.13
CA THR A 151 -8.92 -6.61 1.08
C THR A 151 -8.70 -5.58 2.19
N LEU A 152 -8.40 -6.02 3.42
CA LEU A 152 -8.11 -5.08 4.52
C LEU A 152 -6.82 -4.29 4.26
N ALA A 153 -5.79 -4.91 3.70
CA ALA A 153 -4.54 -4.26 3.34
C ALA A 153 -4.73 -3.24 2.21
N GLU A 154 -5.57 -3.55 1.21
CA GLU A 154 -5.97 -2.62 0.15
C GLU A 154 -6.68 -1.40 0.71
N VAL A 155 -7.62 -1.58 1.65
CA VAL A 155 -8.33 -0.46 2.28
C VAL A 155 -7.38 0.39 3.13
N LEU A 156 -6.43 -0.21 3.85
CA LEU A 156 -5.38 0.53 4.56
C LEU A 156 -4.54 1.34 3.57
N TRP A 157 -4.08 0.69 2.51
CA TRP A 157 -3.24 1.31 1.49
C TRP A 157 -3.97 2.48 0.82
N ALA A 158 -5.24 2.31 0.44
CA ALA A 158 -6.07 3.36 -0.13
C ALA A 158 -6.22 4.55 0.84
N ALA A 159 -6.42 4.28 2.13
CA ALA A 159 -6.52 5.34 3.14
C ALA A 159 -5.20 6.10 3.31
N LEU A 160 -4.06 5.40 3.38
CA LEU A 160 -2.74 6.03 3.48
C LEU A 160 -2.41 6.84 2.22
N HIS A 161 -2.65 6.27 1.04
CA HIS A 161 -2.46 6.95 -0.24
C HIS A 161 -3.35 8.21 -0.33
N GLY A 162 -4.62 8.11 0.05
CA GLY A 162 -5.53 9.24 0.11
C GLY A 162 -5.04 10.35 1.05
N LEU A 163 -4.51 10.00 2.22
CA LEU A 163 -3.91 10.98 3.13
C LEU A 163 -2.70 11.68 2.50
N VAL A 164 -1.78 10.93 1.87
CA VAL A 164 -0.61 11.48 1.18
C VAL A 164 -1.03 12.43 0.05
N THR A 165 -1.86 11.94 -0.88
CA THR A 165 -2.26 12.68 -2.08
C THR A 165 -3.04 13.95 -1.74
N LEU A 166 -3.97 13.88 -0.77
CA LEU A 166 -4.73 15.05 -0.33
C LEU A 166 -3.86 16.03 0.47
N ASN A 167 -2.92 15.55 1.28
CA ASN A 167 -2.00 16.42 2.03
C ASN A 167 -1.08 17.20 1.09
N ARG A 168 -0.44 16.51 0.12
CA ARG A 168 0.44 17.12 -0.89
C ARG A 168 -0.30 18.16 -1.74
N GLY A 169 -1.57 17.91 -2.04
CA GLY A 169 -2.41 18.87 -2.76
C GLY A 169 -2.94 20.04 -1.92
N GLY A 170 -2.57 20.17 -0.64
CA GLY A 170 -3.09 21.21 0.25
C GLY A 170 -4.59 21.09 0.56
N ARG A 171 -5.19 19.91 0.33
CA ARG A 171 -6.63 19.65 0.46
C ARG A 171 -7.03 19.18 1.86
N LEU A 172 -6.07 19.12 2.78
CA LEU A 172 -6.28 18.76 4.18
C LEU A 172 -5.88 19.92 5.08
N ARG A 173 -6.63 20.11 6.18
CA ARG A 173 -6.28 21.09 7.22
C ARG A 173 -4.83 20.88 7.73
N PRO A 174 -3.98 21.93 7.77
CA PRO A 174 -2.63 21.85 8.32
C PRO A 174 -2.60 21.44 9.80
N GLY A 175 -1.48 20.88 10.27
CA GLY A 175 -1.25 20.56 11.70
C GLY A 175 -2.01 19.35 12.24
N HIS A 176 -2.85 18.68 11.44
CA HIS A 176 -3.69 17.55 11.89
C HIS A 176 -3.16 16.18 11.48
N HIS A 177 -1.92 16.10 10.98
CA HIS A 177 -1.33 14.84 10.47
C HIS A 177 -1.37 13.72 11.53
N ALA A 178 -0.79 13.95 12.72
CA ALA A 178 -0.74 12.95 13.77
C ALA A 178 -2.13 12.47 14.22
N ALA A 179 -3.10 13.39 14.31
CA ALA A 179 -4.48 13.06 14.67
C ALA A 179 -5.16 12.18 13.62
N ARG A 180 -4.92 12.41 12.32
CA ARG A 180 -5.45 11.57 11.23
C ARG A 180 -4.87 10.17 11.27
N VAL A 181 -3.56 10.05 11.45
CA VAL A 181 -2.91 8.73 11.58
C VAL A 181 -3.47 7.98 12.79
N GLU A 182 -3.58 8.64 13.95
CA GLU A 182 -4.18 8.02 15.14
C GLU A 182 -5.62 7.55 14.90
N LEU A 183 -6.46 8.38 14.30
CA LEU A 183 -7.83 8.01 13.95
C LEU A 183 -7.87 6.82 13.00
N LEU A 184 -7.03 6.82 11.96
CA LEU A 184 -6.92 5.71 11.01
C LEU A 184 -6.54 4.41 11.74
N ILE A 185 -5.48 4.42 12.55
CA ILE A 185 -5.05 3.23 13.30
C ILE A 185 -6.14 2.75 14.25
N ASN A 186 -6.87 3.66 14.89
CA ASN A 186 -7.99 3.29 15.75
C ASN A 186 -9.09 2.56 14.97
N GLN A 187 -9.45 3.01 13.77
CA GLN A 187 -10.48 2.33 12.97
C GLN A 187 -10.09 0.91 12.55
N PHE A 188 -8.82 0.70 12.19
CA PHE A 188 -8.34 -0.63 11.82
C PHE A 188 -8.18 -1.57 13.02
N THR A 189 -8.00 -1.04 14.24
CA THR A 189 -7.77 -1.86 15.43
C THR A 189 -9.01 -2.04 16.32
N GLN A 190 -10.03 -1.18 16.21
CA GLN A 190 -11.28 -1.30 16.98
C GLN A 190 -12.20 -2.41 16.46
N SER A 191 -12.21 -2.67 15.14
CA SER A 191 -12.98 -3.77 14.54
C SER A 191 -12.65 -5.13 15.19
N ALA A 192 -11.40 -5.33 15.62
CA ALA A 192 -10.95 -6.54 16.32
C ALA A 192 -11.29 -6.55 17.83
N GLN A 193 -11.49 -5.39 18.47
CA GLN A 193 -11.64 -5.26 19.93
C GLN A 193 -13.10 -5.27 20.39
N THR A 194 -14.01 -4.64 19.65
CA THR A 194 -15.44 -4.54 20.03
C THR A 194 -16.12 -5.91 20.13
N ARG A 195 -15.59 -6.94 19.45
CA ARG A 195 -16.16 -8.30 19.47
C ARG A 195 -15.46 -9.30 20.40
N ARG A 196 -14.21 -9.07 20.79
CA ARG A 196 -13.55 -9.86 21.85
C ARG A 196 -14.19 -9.64 23.23
N ARG A 197 -14.89 -8.52 23.43
CA ARG A 197 -15.63 -8.20 24.67
C ARG A 197 -17.06 -8.77 24.73
N SER A 198 -17.52 -9.51 23.73
CA SER A 198 -18.81 -10.21 23.78
C SER A 198 -18.64 -11.73 23.92
N PRO A 199 -18.28 -12.27 25.11
CA PRO A 199 -18.44 -13.68 25.39
C PRO A 199 -19.91 -13.98 25.74
N GLY A 200 -20.60 -14.68 24.85
CA GLY A 200 -21.76 -15.52 25.17
C GLY A 200 -23.00 -14.84 25.77
N LEU A 201 -23.97 -14.47 24.92
CA LEU A 201 -25.36 -14.62 25.32
C LEU A 201 -25.77 -16.06 25.03
N LEU A 202 -25.50 -16.96 25.98
CA LEU A 202 -26.15 -18.27 26.05
C LEU A 202 -27.65 -18.01 26.21
N ILE A 203 -28.41 -18.20 25.13
CA ILE A 203 -29.87 -18.31 25.22
C ILE A 203 -30.15 -19.68 25.86
N PRO A 204 -30.81 -19.76 27.03
CA PRO A 204 -31.22 -21.04 27.58
C PRO A 204 -32.31 -21.62 26.66
N SER A 205 -32.02 -22.76 26.06
CA SER A 205 -33.04 -23.59 25.43
C SER A 205 -33.80 -24.29 26.54
N ASP A 206 -34.93 -23.74 26.97
CA ASP A 206 -35.99 -24.51 27.61
C ASP A 206 -37.30 -23.70 27.62
N ALA A 207 -38.22 -24.08 26.75
CA ALA A 207 -39.64 -23.78 26.89
C ALA A 207 -40.45 -24.86 26.14
N THR A 208 -40.66 -26.00 26.80
CA THR A 208 -41.73 -26.93 26.49
C THR A 208 -43.07 -26.20 26.66
N PRO A 209 -43.95 -26.11 25.64
CA PRO A 209 -45.25 -25.50 25.83
C PRO A 209 -46.18 -26.49 26.58
N PRO A 210 -46.94 -26.05 27.59
CA PRO A 210 -47.91 -26.92 28.23
C PRO A 210 -49.13 -27.09 27.34
N GLY A 211 -49.57 -28.35 27.21
CA GLY A 211 -50.83 -28.69 26.55
C GLY A 211 -52.02 -28.04 27.25
N ARG A 212 -53.03 -27.66 26.45
CA ARG A 212 -54.39 -27.46 26.94
C ARG A 212 -55.31 -28.46 26.26
N GLN A 213 -55.93 -29.26 27.11
CA GLN A 213 -57.03 -30.15 26.81
C GLN A 213 -58.32 -29.35 26.57
N ASP A 214 -59.24 -30.03 25.89
CA ASP A 214 -60.55 -29.61 25.40
C ASP A 214 -61.48 -29.00 26.44
N SER A 215 -62.36 -28.08 26.00
CA SER A 215 -63.74 -28.10 26.46
C SER A 215 -64.72 -27.39 25.51
N VAL A 216 -65.63 -28.22 25.02
CA VAL A 216 -66.96 -28.02 24.40
C VAL A 216 -67.74 -26.80 24.89
N ALA A 217 -68.34 -26.04 23.94
CA ALA A 217 -69.68 -25.48 24.10
C ALA A 217 -70.32 -25.12 22.74
N ARG A 218 -71.52 -25.66 22.52
CA ARG A 218 -72.46 -25.42 21.40
C ARG A 218 -73.09 -24.03 21.52
N THR A 219 -73.45 -23.38 20.41
CA THR A 219 -74.86 -23.03 20.06
C THR A 219 -75.01 -22.27 18.72
N HIS A 220 -75.90 -22.81 17.88
CA HIS A 220 -76.94 -22.20 17.00
C HIS A 220 -76.66 -21.07 15.97
N THR A 221 -76.78 -21.47 14.68
CA THR A 221 -77.76 -21.08 13.62
C THR A 221 -77.96 -19.61 13.15
N VAL A 222 -78.22 -19.51 11.83
CA VAL A 222 -78.88 -18.46 11.00
C VAL A 222 -77.87 -17.57 10.25
N THR A 223 -77.78 -17.50 8.92
CA THR A 223 -78.72 -17.68 7.78
C THR A 223 -78.05 -18.42 6.63
#